data_AF-A0A4R2RNY4-F1
#
_entry.id   AF-A0A4R2RNY4-F1
#
_cell.length_a   1.000
_cell.length_b   1.000
_cell.length_c   1.000
_cell.angle_alpha   90.00
_cell.angle_beta   90.00
_cell.angle_gamma   90.00
#
_symmetry.space_group_name_H-M   'P 1'
#
loop_
_entity.id
_entity.type
_entity.pdbx_description
1 polymer ?
#
loop_
_entity_poly.entity_id
_entity_poly.type
_entity_poly.pdbx_seq_one_letter_code
_entity_poly.pdbx_strand_id
1 'polypeptide(L)'
;MGSGINRLFPRTAIPSGIGNRVRNARLARGWSQEQLARYVQVDRRTILRLEQGSHRPTSHLVHALEERLALVQLVPGWRDPALPGAPSFGTRLRLARLARGLTQVAAAGAAGVSPATLSRFEREMGDTPMIVDDGSMINDGYAAALGFADAQDMEEYCLSASPRLWLDRLKAADG
;
A
#
# COMPACT_ATOMS: atom_id res chain seq x y z
N MET A 1 24.18 7.16 11.85
CA MET A 1 23.74 7.52 10.49
C MET A 1 23.49 6.23 9.72
N GLY A 2 22.29 5.66 9.84
CA GLY A 2 21.91 4.43 9.14
C GLY A 2 20.70 4.75 8.28
N SER A 3 20.88 4.70 6.96
CA SER A 3 19.85 4.96 5.95
C SER A 3 18.71 3.95 6.10
N GLY A 4 17.49 4.42 6.38
CA GLY A 4 16.26 3.62 6.44
C GLY A 4 15.87 3.16 5.03
N ILE A 5 16.51 2.10 4.54
CA ILE A 5 16.26 1.58 3.19
C ILE A 5 14.92 0.83 3.19
N ASN A 6 13.96 1.32 2.41
CA ASN A 6 12.71 0.65 2.03
C ASN A 6 12.96 -0.81 1.57
N ARG A 7 12.91 -1.79 2.50
CA ARG A 7 13.32 -3.18 2.25
C ARG A 7 12.27 -4.01 1.52
N LEU A 8 10.99 -3.66 1.63
CA LEU A 8 9.90 -4.49 1.10
C LEU A 8 9.56 -4.18 -0.36
N PHE A 9 9.55 -2.91 -0.74
CA PHE A 9 9.26 -2.49 -2.12
C PHE A 9 10.28 -1.46 -2.64
N PRO A 10 11.58 -1.81 -2.70
CA PRO A 10 12.60 -0.88 -3.15
C PRO A 10 12.38 -0.52 -4.62
N ARG A 11 12.19 0.78 -4.92
CA ARG A 11 12.01 1.27 -6.32
C ARG A 11 13.17 0.90 -7.23
N THR A 12 14.34 0.59 -6.66
CA THR A 12 15.51 0.09 -7.39
C THR A 12 15.29 -1.31 -7.98
N ALA A 13 14.41 -2.13 -7.40
CA ALA A 13 14.07 -3.46 -7.92
C ALA A 13 13.13 -3.43 -9.13
N ILE A 14 12.51 -2.27 -9.44
CA ILE A 14 11.62 -2.14 -10.60
C ILE A 14 12.39 -2.38 -11.90
N PRO A 15 12.02 -3.38 -12.72
CA PRO A 15 12.68 -3.64 -13.99
C PRO A 15 12.49 -2.49 -14.98
N SER A 16 13.55 -2.15 -15.73
CA SER A 16 13.50 -1.11 -16.77
C SER A 16 12.44 -1.38 -17.86
N GLY A 17 12.12 -2.65 -18.12
CA GLY A 17 11.13 -3.08 -19.10
C GLY A 17 9.68 -3.16 -18.61
N ILE A 18 9.37 -2.73 -17.38
CA ILE A 18 8.01 -2.84 -16.81
C ILE A 18 6.95 -2.15 -17.68
N GLY A 19 7.28 -0.98 -18.24
CA GLY A 19 6.39 -0.21 -19.11
C GLY A 19 5.97 -0.96 -20.38
N ASN A 20 6.90 -1.71 -20.98
CA ASN A 20 6.62 -2.52 -22.17
C ASN A 20 5.67 -3.68 -21.85
N ARG A 21 5.86 -4.34 -20.70
CA ARG A 21 4.95 -5.41 -20.23
C ARG A 21 3.53 -4.89 -20.03
N VAL A 22 3.40 -3.74 -19.39
CA VAL A 22 2.11 -3.06 -19.17
C VAL A 22 1.45 -2.68 -20.50
N ARG A 23 2.21 -2.05 -21.41
CA ARG A 23 1.72 -1.67 -22.75
C ARG A 23 1.21 -2.87 -23.53
N ASN A 24 1.97 -3.95 -23.58
CA ASN A 24 1.60 -5.16 -24.32
C ASN A 24 0.33 -5.80 -23.75
N ALA A 25 0.21 -5.90 -22.42
CA ALA A 25 -0.97 -6.47 -21.77
C ALA A 25 -2.22 -5.59 -21.94
N ARG A 26 -2.05 -4.26 -21.94
CA ARG A 26 -3.12 -3.31 -22.23
C ARG A 26 -3.62 -3.46 -23.67
N LEU A 27 -2.71 -3.52 -24.63
CA LEU A 27 -3.05 -3.69 -26.05
C LEU A 27 -3.71 -5.05 -26.33
N ALA A 28 -3.25 -6.12 -25.69
CA ALA A 28 -3.88 -7.45 -25.79
C ALA A 28 -5.34 -7.47 -25.33
N ARG A 29 -5.73 -6.54 -24.44
CA ARG A 29 -7.12 -6.34 -23.99
C ARG A 29 -7.92 -5.37 -24.86
N GLY A 30 -7.31 -4.77 -25.89
CA GLY A 30 -7.93 -3.73 -26.70
C GLY A 30 -8.18 -2.42 -25.93
N TRP A 31 -7.49 -2.18 -24.81
CA TRP A 31 -7.70 -0.99 -23.99
C TRP A 31 -6.84 0.19 -24.46
N SER A 32 -7.40 1.40 -24.44
CA SER A 32 -6.65 2.65 -24.55
C SER A 32 -5.94 2.97 -23.22
N GLN A 33 -4.95 3.88 -23.27
CA GLN A 33 -4.27 4.36 -22.05
C GLN A 33 -5.25 5.02 -21.07
N GLU A 34 -6.26 5.72 -21.60
CA GLU A 34 -7.33 6.35 -20.81
C GLU A 34 -8.18 5.31 -20.06
N GLN A 35 -8.52 4.20 -20.72
CA GLN A 35 -9.26 3.11 -20.08
C GLN A 35 -8.45 2.45 -18.96
N LEU A 36 -7.18 2.14 -19.20
CA LEU A 36 -6.32 1.57 -18.17
C LEU A 36 -6.18 2.53 -16.97
N ALA A 37 -5.97 3.82 -17.25
CA ALA A 37 -5.84 4.86 -16.23
C ALA A 37 -7.07 4.92 -15.32
N ARG A 38 -8.28 4.81 -15.88
CA ARG A 38 -9.54 4.73 -15.11
C ARG A 38 -9.62 3.47 -14.24
N TYR A 39 -9.23 2.30 -14.77
CA TYR A 39 -9.28 1.03 -14.03
C TYR A 39 -8.30 0.96 -12.85
N VAL A 40 -7.18 1.66 -12.94
CA VAL A 40 -6.15 1.73 -11.89
C VAL A 40 -6.12 3.08 -11.17
N GLN A 41 -7.15 3.92 -11.38
CA GLN A 41 -7.39 5.18 -10.68
C GLN A 41 -6.22 6.18 -10.70
N VAL A 42 -5.56 6.33 -11.86
CA VAL A 42 -4.50 7.34 -12.08
C VAL A 42 -4.83 8.22 -13.28
N ASP A 43 -4.07 9.30 -13.48
CA ASP A 43 -4.15 10.12 -14.69
C ASP A 43 -3.59 9.38 -15.92
N ARG A 44 -4.17 9.63 -17.10
CA ARG A 44 -3.69 9.07 -18.38
C ARG A 44 -2.20 9.34 -18.62
N ARG A 45 -1.70 10.52 -18.22
CA ARG A 45 -0.29 10.91 -18.34
C ARG A 45 0.63 10.02 -17.49
N THR A 46 0.15 9.49 -16.36
CA THR A 46 0.89 8.52 -15.54
C THR A 46 1.10 7.22 -16.31
N ILE A 47 0.07 6.70 -16.97
CA ILE A 47 0.17 5.51 -17.84
C ILE A 47 1.08 5.78 -19.03
N LEU A 48 0.95 6.93 -19.70
CA LEU A 48 1.81 7.31 -20.82
C LEU A 48 3.30 7.31 -20.43
N ARG A 49 3.65 7.98 -19.32
CA ARG A 49 5.03 8.06 -18.84
C ARG A 49 5.57 6.70 -18.40
N LEU A 50 4.73 5.88 -17.77
CA LEU A 50 5.07 4.50 -17.38
C LEU A 50 5.42 3.67 -18.61
N GLU A 51 4.56 3.68 -19.64
CA GLU A 51 4.79 2.92 -20.88
C GLU A 51 6.00 3.43 -21.69
N GLN A 52 6.37 4.70 -21.53
CA GLN A 52 7.60 5.28 -22.09
C GLN A 52 8.86 5.02 -21.23
N GLY A 53 8.72 4.40 -20.05
CA GLY A 53 9.82 4.16 -19.12
C GLY A 53 10.32 5.40 -18.36
N SER A 54 9.62 6.53 -18.47
CA SER A 54 9.98 7.79 -17.79
C SER A 54 9.34 7.95 -16.41
N HIS A 55 8.53 6.97 -15.97
CA HIS A 55 7.90 6.95 -14.66
C HIS A 55 8.13 5.60 -13.98
N ARG A 56 8.76 5.63 -12.79
CA ARG A 56 8.82 4.47 -11.90
C ARG A 56 7.51 4.39 -11.10
N PRO A 57 6.71 3.33 -11.24
CA PRO A 57 5.44 3.21 -10.53
C PRO A 57 5.66 2.97 -9.03
N THR A 58 4.66 3.34 -8.23
CA THR A 58 4.56 2.93 -6.82
C THR A 58 4.14 1.46 -6.72
N SER A 59 4.30 0.83 -5.55
CA SER A 59 3.80 -0.53 -5.31
C SER A 59 2.29 -0.66 -5.55
N HIS A 60 1.50 0.33 -5.14
CA HIS A 60 0.05 0.38 -5.41
C HIS A 60 -0.26 0.29 -6.90
N LEU A 61 0.41 1.13 -7.72
CA LEU A 61 0.20 1.12 -9.16
C LEU A 61 0.66 -0.22 -9.76
N VAL A 62 1.76 -0.82 -9.28
CA VAL A 62 2.21 -2.15 -9.73
C VAL A 62 1.14 -3.21 -9.44
N HIS A 63 0.60 -3.28 -8.22
CA HIS A 63 -0.42 -4.27 -7.87
C HIS A 63 -1.75 -4.04 -8.61
N ALA A 64 -2.18 -2.78 -8.75
CA ALA A 64 -3.36 -2.46 -9.54
C ALA A 64 -3.20 -2.87 -11.02
N LEU A 65 -2.01 -2.70 -11.59
CA LEU A 65 -1.70 -3.15 -12.94
C LEU A 65 -1.67 -4.69 -13.02
N GLU A 66 -1.07 -5.38 -12.05
CA GLU A 66 -1.08 -6.84 -11.97
C GLU A 66 -2.50 -7.40 -11.94
N GLU A 67 -3.37 -6.85 -11.09
CA GLU A 67 -4.76 -7.26 -10.97
C GLU A 67 -5.55 -6.98 -12.27
N ARG A 68 -5.56 -5.73 -12.74
CA ARG A 68 -6.39 -5.33 -13.89
C ARG A 68 -5.92 -5.91 -15.22
N LEU A 69 -4.61 -6.11 -15.38
CA LEU A 69 -4.02 -6.70 -16.58
C LEU A 69 -3.75 -8.20 -16.44
N ALA A 70 -4.17 -8.84 -15.34
CA ALA A 70 -3.87 -10.23 -15.02
C ALA A 70 -2.38 -10.57 -15.27
N LEU A 71 -1.50 -9.64 -14.89
CA LEU A 71 -0.06 -9.81 -14.97
C LEU A 71 0.43 -10.37 -13.64
N VAL A 72 1.42 -11.25 -13.70
CA VAL A 72 2.05 -11.82 -12.51
C VAL A 72 3.48 -11.32 -12.43
N GLN A 73 3.89 -10.87 -11.26
CA GLN A 73 5.26 -10.45 -10.94
C GLN A 73 5.80 -9.43 -11.93
N LEU A 74 5.15 -8.27 -12.04
CA LEU A 74 5.69 -7.12 -12.77
C LEU A 74 7.03 -6.67 -12.20
N VAL A 75 7.21 -6.79 -10.88
CA VAL A 75 8.49 -6.60 -10.18
C VAL A 75 8.84 -7.88 -9.41
N PRO A 76 9.90 -8.62 -9.80
CA PRO A 76 10.34 -9.80 -9.07
C PRO A 76 10.66 -9.48 -7.61
N GLY A 77 10.22 -10.33 -6.68
CA GLY A 77 10.42 -10.15 -5.24
C GLY A 77 9.43 -9.17 -4.58
N TRP A 78 8.70 -8.35 -5.35
CA TRP A 78 7.51 -7.64 -4.85
C TRP A 78 6.34 -8.62 -4.85
N ARG A 79 6.43 -9.65 -4.01
CA ARG A 79 5.35 -10.61 -3.82
C ARG A 79 4.75 -10.33 -2.45
N ASP A 80 3.58 -9.68 -2.45
CA ASP A 80 2.73 -9.72 -1.27
C ASP A 80 2.16 -11.15 -1.18
N PRO A 81 2.43 -11.91 -0.10
CA PRO A 81 1.84 -13.23 0.10
C PRO A 81 0.30 -13.21 0.23
N ALA A 82 -0.33 -12.03 0.33
CA ALA A 82 -1.72 -11.84 0.76
C ALA A 82 -2.75 -11.40 -0.31
N LEU A 83 -2.54 -11.77 -1.58
CA LEU A 83 -3.55 -11.82 -2.69
C LEU A 83 -4.03 -10.49 -3.35
N PRO A 84 -4.49 -10.56 -4.63
CA PRO A 84 -5.04 -9.43 -5.37
C PRO A 84 -6.41 -8.97 -4.82
N GLY A 85 -6.65 -7.66 -4.84
CA GLY A 85 -7.89 -7.02 -4.35
C GLY A 85 -7.92 -6.70 -2.85
N ALA A 86 -6.86 -6.98 -2.09
CA ALA A 86 -6.76 -6.58 -0.69
C ALA A 86 -6.42 -5.08 -0.56
N PRO A 87 -7.09 -4.33 0.35
CA PRO A 87 -6.64 -2.99 0.70
C PRO A 87 -5.19 -3.05 1.18
N SER A 88 -4.38 -2.11 0.71
CA SER A 88 -3.02 -1.85 1.16
C SER A 88 -2.92 -1.65 2.68
N PHE A 89 -1.71 -1.76 3.23
CA PHE A 89 -1.40 -1.50 4.65
C PHE A 89 -2.07 -0.22 5.18
N GLY A 90 -1.90 0.92 4.50
CA GLY A 90 -2.51 2.18 4.89
C GLY A 90 -4.05 2.13 4.93
N THR A 91 -4.67 1.50 3.94
CA THR A 91 -6.13 1.33 3.91
C THR A 91 -6.62 0.36 4.98
N ARG A 92 -5.90 -0.73 5.25
CA ARG A 92 -6.23 -1.69 6.32
C ARG A 92 -6.14 -1.05 7.70
N LEU A 93 -5.09 -0.28 7.95
CA LEU A 93 -4.88 0.40 9.22
C LEU A 93 -5.85 1.56 9.42
N ARG A 94 -6.27 2.22 8.33
CA ARG A 94 -7.41 3.15 8.36
C ARG A 94 -8.70 2.45 8.80
N LEU A 95 -8.99 1.25 8.29
CA LEU A 95 -10.18 0.49 8.70
C LEU A 95 -10.11 0.08 10.17
N ALA A 96 -8.95 -0.37 10.65
CA ALA A 96 -8.73 -0.68 12.06
C ALA A 96 -8.93 0.57 12.95
N ARG A 97 -8.40 1.73 12.53
CA ARG A 97 -8.61 3.01 13.23
C ARG A 97 -10.08 3.39 13.33
N LEU A 98 -10.82 3.26 12.23
CA LEU A 98 -12.24 3.57 12.21
C LEU A 98 -13.06 2.58 13.05
N ALA A 99 -12.69 1.30 13.05
CA ALA A 99 -13.32 0.29 13.90
C ALA A 99 -13.11 0.57 15.41
N ARG A 100 -11.98 1.19 15.76
CA ARG A 100 -11.67 1.71 17.10
C ARG A 100 -12.32 3.05 17.45
N GLY A 101 -13.07 3.68 16.52
CA GLY A 101 -13.62 5.02 16.71
C GLY A 101 -12.56 6.12 16.85
N LEU A 102 -11.31 5.85 16.49
CA LEU A 102 -10.21 6.80 16.68
C LEU A 102 -10.20 7.90 15.63
N THR A 103 -9.98 9.13 16.08
CA THR A 103 -9.70 10.25 15.19
C THR A 103 -8.31 10.10 14.57
N GLN A 104 -8.13 10.71 13.40
CA GLN A 104 -6.82 10.74 12.75
C GLN A 104 -5.77 11.48 13.58
N VAL A 105 -6.18 12.48 14.37
CA VAL A 105 -5.28 13.23 15.26
C VAL A 105 -4.79 12.33 16.41
N ALA A 106 -5.69 11.59 17.06
CA ALA A 106 -5.33 10.68 18.15
C ALA A 106 -4.39 9.57 17.68
N ALA A 107 -4.72 8.93 16.54
CA ALA A 107 -3.89 7.90 15.94
C ALA A 107 -2.51 8.45 15.49
N ALA A 108 -2.45 9.66 14.95
CA ALA A 108 -1.19 10.27 14.54
C ALA A 108 -0.30 10.59 15.75
N GLY A 109 -0.89 11.08 16.84
CA GLY A 109 -0.18 11.30 18.11
C GLY A 109 0.43 10.00 18.65
N ALA A 110 -0.35 8.91 18.69
CA ALA A 110 0.14 7.60 19.12
C ALA A 110 1.24 7.05 18.19
N ALA A 111 1.13 7.32 16.90
CA ALA A 111 2.12 6.91 15.91
C ALA A 111 3.35 7.84 15.83
N GLY A 112 3.40 8.93 16.61
CA GLY A 112 4.52 9.86 16.62
C GLY A 112 4.68 10.69 15.33
N VAL A 113 3.60 10.90 14.59
CA VAL A 113 3.62 11.65 13.31
C VAL A 113 2.61 12.77 13.25
N SER A 114 2.74 13.63 12.24
CA SER A 114 1.71 14.63 11.96
C SER A 114 0.41 13.97 11.44
N PRO A 115 -0.77 14.55 11.73
CA PRO A 115 -2.03 14.10 11.14
C PRO A 115 -2.00 14.09 9.61
N ALA A 116 -1.26 15.01 8.98
CA ALA A 116 -1.10 15.06 7.53
C ALA A 116 -0.27 13.87 6.99
N THR A 117 0.77 13.46 7.72
CA THR A 117 1.58 12.27 7.40
C THR A 117 0.73 11.00 7.50
N LEU A 118 0.02 10.82 8.62
CA LEU A 118 -0.88 9.68 8.78
C LEU A 118 -1.97 9.68 7.72
N SER A 119 -2.53 10.84 7.38
CA SER A 119 -3.57 10.97 6.36
C SER A 119 -3.07 10.61 4.96
N ARG A 120 -1.83 10.97 4.63
CA ARG A 120 -1.19 10.55 3.38
C ARG A 120 -0.96 9.05 3.36
N PHE A 121 -0.43 8.49 4.45
CA PHE A 121 -0.22 7.05 4.59
C PHE A 121 -1.52 6.25 4.44
N GLU A 122 -2.58 6.63 5.17
CA GLU A 122 -3.91 5.98 5.12
C GLU A 122 -4.63 6.13 3.77
N ARG A 123 -4.20 7.07 2.94
CA ARG A 123 -4.72 7.32 1.60
C ARG A 123 -3.73 6.91 0.50
N GLU A 124 -2.62 6.29 0.87
CA GLU A 124 -1.53 5.90 -0.04
C GLU A 124 -1.01 7.03 -0.93
N MET A 125 -1.05 8.26 -0.40
CA MET A 125 -0.61 9.45 -1.11
C MET A 125 0.86 9.76 -0.80
N GLY A 126 1.76 9.30 -1.66
CA GLY A 126 3.18 9.64 -1.62
C GLY A 126 4.09 8.44 -1.90
N ASP A 127 5.40 8.68 -1.90
CA ASP A 127 6.42 7.64 -2.11
C ASP A 127 6.74 6.82 -0.85
N THR A 128 6.11 7.15 0.29
CA THR A 128 6.42 6.55 1.59
C THR A 128 5.33 5.57 2.03
N PRO A 129 5.59 4.25 2.03
CA PRO A 129 4.68 3.25 2.58
C PRO A 129 4.82 3.11 4.11
N MET A 130 5.40 4.10 4.80
CA MET A 130 5.79 4.02 6.20
C MET A 130 5.35 5.26 6.96
N ILE A 131 4.98 5.06 8.23
CA ILE A 131 4.59 6.14 9.12
C ILE A 131 5.83 6.77 9.78
N VAL A 132 6.81 5.97 10.23
CA VAL A 132 8.00 6.47 10.93
C VAL A 132 9.24 6.53 10.04
N ASP A 133 10.13 7.48 10.34
CA ASP A 133 11.32 7.84 9.55
C ASP A 133 12.53 6.93 9.85
N ASP A 134 12.40 6.01 10.82
CA ASP A 134 13.45 5.04 11.21
C ASP A 134 13.49 3.78 10.32
N GLY A 135 12.57 3.67 9.36
CA GLY A 135 12.47 2.53 8.47
C GLY A 135 11.46 1.47 8.89
N SER A 136 10.73 1.67 9.99
CA SER A 136 9.65 0.78 10.44
C SER A 136 8.31 1.19 9.80
N MET A 137 7.52 0.20 9.35
CA MET A 137 6.20 0.49 8.78
C MET A 137 5.22 1.05 9.83
N ILE A 138 5.43 0.62 11.07
CA ILE A 138 4.52 0.61 12.21
C ILE A 138 5.39 0.76 13.47
N ASN A 139 4.94 1.51 14.48
CA ASN A 139 5.53 1.45 15.82
C ASN A 139 4.51 0.88 16.81
N ASP A 140 5.00 0.42 17.97
CA ASP A 140 4.17 -0.18 19.01
C ASP A 140 3.12 0.80 19.56
N GLY A 141 3.42 2.11 19.55
CA GLY A 141 2.47 3.15 19.93
C GLY A 141 1.24 3.17 19.01
N TYR A 142 1.45 3.05 17.71
CA TYR A 142 0.38 2.97 16.73
C TYR A 142 -0.37 1.64 16.81
N ALA A 143 0.36 0.53 16.97
CA ALA A 143 -0.22 -0.79 17.14
C ALA A 143 -1.15 -0.86 18.37
N ALA A 144 -0.67 -0.42 19.53
CA ALA A 144 -1.44 -0.37 20.76
C ALA A 144 -2.67 0.53 20.61
N ALA A 145 -2.54 1.71 19.99
CA ALA A 145 -3.68 2.59 19.76
C ALA A 145 -4.76 1.94 18.90
N LEU A 146 -4.37 1.14 17.91
CA LEU A 146 -5.32 0.41 17.07
C LEU A 146 -5.85 -0.89 17.72
N GLY A 147 -5.36 -1.25 18.91
CA GLY A 147 -5.78 -2.44 19.66
C GLY A 147 -5.07 -3.72 19.25
N PHE A 148 -3.90 -3.62 18.63
CA PHE A 148 -2.99 -4.74 18.41
C PHE A 148 -2.06 -4.91 19.61
N ALA A 149 -1.57 -6.12 19.82
CA ALA A 149 -0.65 -6.42 20.92
C ALA A 149 0.68 -5.66 20.77
N ASP A 150 1.20 -5.61 19.55
CA ASP A 150 2.46 -4.98 19.18
C ASP A 150 2.52 -4.73 17.66
N ALA A 151 3.64 -4.16 17.18
CA ALA A 151 3.85 -3.93 15.76
C ALA A 151 3.80 -5.21 14.90
N GLN A 152 4.19 -6.37 15.46
CA GLN A 152 4.20 -7.64 14.76
C GLN A 152 2.77 -8.16 14.54
N ASP A 153 1.93 -8.14 15.57
CA ASP A 153 0.50 -8.51 15.50
C ASP A 153 -0.26 -7.57 14.53
N MET A 154 0.14 -6.30 14.46
CA MET A 154 -0.41 -5.37 13.48
C MET A 154 0.07 -5.64 12.05
N GLU A 155 1.32 -6.05 11.87
CA GLU A 155 1.86 -6.46 10.57
C GLU A 155 1.17 -7.73 10.06
N GLU A 156 0.94 -8.72 10.93
CA GLU A 156 0.19 -9.94 10.61
C GLU A 156 -1.23 -9.64 10.14
N TYR A 157 -1.93 -8.71 10.81
CA TYR A 157 -3.22 -8.21 10.33
C TYR A 157 -3.14 -7.66 8.91
N CYS A 158 -2.12 -6.84 8.63
CA CYS A 158 -1.97 -6.22 7.33
C CYS A 158 -1.67 -7.24 6.23
N LEU A 159 -0.89 -8.27 6.56
CA LEU A 159 -0.55 -9.40 5.68
C LEU A 159 -1.63 -10.49 5.66
N SER A 160 -2.69 -10.38 6.45
CA SER A 160 -3.72 -11.42 6.52
C SER A 160 -4.57 -11.48 5.25
N ALA A 161 -4.88 -12.70 4.80
CA ALA A 161 -5.82 -12.94 3.68
C ALA A 161 -7.30 -12.68 4.07
N SER A 162 -7.60 -12.45 5.36
CA SER A 162 -8.96 -12.30 5.88
C SER A 162 -9.06 -11.20 6.94
N PRO A 163 -8.86 -9.92 6.56
CA PRO A 163 -8.87 -8.80 7.51
C PRO A 163 -10.20 -8.60 8.25
N ARG A 164 -11.33 -9.08 7.70
CA ARG A 164 -12.64 -9.00 8.38
C ARG A 164 -12.65 -9.75 9.73
N LEU A 165 -12.02 -10.92 9.81
CA LEU A 165 -11.96 -11.72 11.04
C LEU A 165 -11.15 -11.04 12.15
N TRP A 166 -10.17 -10.22 11.77
CA TRP A 166 -9.37 -9.44 12.69
C TRP A 166 -10.10 -8.20 13.20
N LEU A 167 -10.91 -7.55 12.35
CA LEU A 167 -11.69 -6.37 12.76
C LEU A 167 -12.71 -6.70 13.87
N ASP A 168 -13.22 -7.93 13.91
CA ASP A 168 -14.11 -8.38 15.00
C ASP A 168 -13.37 -8.52 16.33
N ARG A 169 -12.12 -9.01 16.30
CA ARG A 169 -11.21 -9.03 17.47
C ARG A 169 -10.95 -7.63 18.01
N LEU A 170 -10.70 -6.66 17.12
CA LEU A 170 -10.46 -5.28 17.52
C LEU A 170 -11.71 -4.67 18.17
N LYS A 171 -12.89 -4.86 17.60
CA LYS A 171 -14.14 -4.35 18.22
C LYS A 171 -14.43 -4.93 19.61
N ALA A 172 -14.00 -6.17 19.89
CA ALA A 172 -14.26 -6.86 21.16
C ALA A 172 -13.33 -6.43 22.32
N ALA A 173 -12.22 -5.75 22.04
CA ALA A 173 -11.22 -5.37 23.05
C ALA A 173 -11.65 -4.20 23.97
N ASP A 174 -12.84 -3.62 23.78
CA ASP A 174 -13.42 -2.56 24.65
C ASP A 174 -14.51 -3.11 25.60
N GLY A 175 -14.53 -4.43 25.85
CA GLY A 175 -15.47 -5.11 26.76
C GLY A 175 -14.89 -5.36 28.15
#